data_AF-A0AAC9BJR0-F1
#
_entry.id   AF-A0AAC9BJR0-F1
#
_cell.length_a   1.000
_cell.length_b   1.000
_cell.length_c   1.000
_cell.angle_alpha   90.00
_cell.angle_beta   90.00
_cell.angle_gamma   90.00
#
_symmetry.space_group_name_H-M   'P 1'
#
loop_
_entity.id
_entity.type
_entity.pdbx_description
1 polymer ?
#
loop_
_entity_poly.entity_id
_entity_poly.type
_entity_poly.pdbx_seq_one_letter_code
_entity_poly.pdbx_strand_id
1 'polypeptide(L)'
;MTTSTEEMSRLPVKSDAEHEAALANLSCPHLDAKGCSVYLERPLICRLFGTTPRLACPNGKRPDQMIDPDIERQIQRFFVETRHVLV
;
A
#
# COMPACT_ATOMS: atom_id res chain seq x y z
N MET A 1 -6.69 -16.17 11.72
CA MET A 1 -5.60 -15.92 12.68
C MET A 1 -5.40 -14.42 12.76
N THR A 2 -5.25 -13.84 13.94
CA THR A 2 -4.88 -12.42 14.13
C THR A 2 -3.45 -12.38 14.65
N THR A 3 -2.52 -11.87 13.85
CA THR A 3 -1.12 -11.68 14.25
C THR A 3 -0.99 -10.33 14.97
N SER A 4 -0.29 -10.29 16.09
CA SER A 4 -0.08 -9.04 16.84
C SER A 4 0.88 -8.09 16.11
N THR A 5 0.83 -6.79 16.44
CA THR A 5 1.76 -5.80 15.87
C THR A 5 3.22 -6.13 16.19
N GLU A 6 3.51 -6.68 17.37
CA GLU A 6 4.85 -7.09 17.78
C GLU A 6 5.36 -8.27 16.94
N GLU A 7 4.52 -9.27 16.69
CA GLU A 7 4.86 -10.38 15.79
C GLU A 7 5.07 -9.88 14.35
N MET A 8 4.24 -8.97 13.86
CA MET A 8 4.39 -8.37 12.52
C MET A 8 5.70 -7.60 12.39
N SER A 9 6.09 -6.86 13.43
CA SER A 9 7.34 -6.09 13.45
C SER A 9 8.59 -6.96 13.31
N ARG A 10 8.51 -8.27 13.60
CA ARG A 10 9.66 -9.19 13.52
C ARG A 10 9.85 -9.83 12.14
N LEU A 11 8.93 -9.60 11.21
CA LEU A 11 9.07 -10.12 9.85
C LEU A 11 10.36 -9.61 9.18
N PRO A 12 11.01 -10.43 8.35
CA PRO A 12 12.18 -10.03 7.61
C PRO A 12 11.84 -8.92 6.61
N VAL A 13 12.78 -7.99 6.46
CA VAL A 13 12.68 -6.93 5.44
C VAL A 13 12.89 -7.55 4.06
N LYS A 14 12.01 -7.21 3.12
CA LYS A 14 12.08 -7.64 1.74
C LYS A 14 13.04 -6.78 0.95
N SER A 15 13.83 -7.42 0.09
CA SER A 15 14.73 -6.74 -0.84
C SER A 15 13.96 -6.02 -1.95
N ASP A 16 14.59 -5.04 -2.59
CA ASP A 16 13.99 -4.34 -3.74
C ASP A 16 13.65 -5.32 -4.88
N ALA A 17 14.49 -6.34 -5.11
CA ALA A 17 14.21 -7.38 -6.10
C ALA A 17 12.95 -8.20 -5.76
N GLU A 18 12.74 -8.53 -4.48
CA GLU A 18 11.49 -9.18 -4.04
C GLU A 18 10.27 -8.26 -4.22
N HIS A 19 10.40 -6.96 -3.95
CA HIS A 19 9.33 -6.00 -4.17
C HIS A 19 8.96 -5.87 -5.65
N GLU A 20 9.94 -5.72 -6.54
CA GLU A 20 9.71 -5.64 -7.99
C GLU A 20 9.06 -6.91 -8.53
N ALA A 21 9.51 -8.09 -8.09
CA ALA A 21 8.89 -9.35 -8.46
C ALA A 21 7.44 -9.46 -7.97
N ALA A 22 7.15 -9.00 -6.75
CA ALA A 22 5.79 -8.97 -6.22
C ALA A 22 4.89 -8.00 -6.99
N LEU A 23 5.39 -6.82 -7.34
CA LEU A 23 4.66 -5.83 -8.15
C LEU A 23 4.35 -6.34 -9.56
N ALA A 24 5.34 -6.99 -10.20
CA ALA A 24 5.15 -7.58 -11.53
C ALA A 24 4.09 -8.70 -11.55
N ASN A 25 3.95 -9.43 -10.44
CA ASN A 25 2.97 -10.50 -10.27
C ASN A 25 1.71 -10.08 -9.50
N LEU A 26 1.53 -8.78 -9.24
CA LEU A 26 0.42 -8.28 -8.45
C LEU A 26 -0.90 -8.57 -9.17
N SER A 27 -1.73 -9.42 -8.56
CA SER A 27 -3.11 -9.66 -9.00
C SER A 27 -4.07 -9.23 -7.91
N CYS A 28 -5.02 -8.35 -8.26
CA CYS A 28 -6.07 -7.94 -7.34
C CYS A 28 -7.35 -8.71 -7.70
N PRO A 29 -7.92 -9.51 -6.78
CA PRO A 29 -9.14 -10.28 -7.07
C PRO A 29 -10.36 -9.38 -7.31
N HIS A 30 -10.28 -8.09 -6.96
CA HIS A 30 -11.32 -7.10 -7.21
C HIS A 30 -11.09 -6.27 -8.48
N LEU A 31 -10.02 -6.52 -9.24
CA LEU A 31 -9.71 -5.80 -10.48
C LEU A 31 -9.97 -6.71 -11.67
N ASP A 32 -10.90 -6.32 -12.52
CA ASP A 32 -11.19 -7.00 -13.79
C ASP A 32 -11.16 -6.02 -14.98
N ALA A 33 -11.55 -6.50 -16.17
CA ALA A 33 -11.56 -5.70 -17.40
C ALA A 33 -12.46 -4.45 -17.34
N LYS A 34 -13.43 -4.39 -16.40
CA LYS A 34 -14.33 -3.25 -16.17
C LYS A 34 -13.84 -2.33 -15.05
N GLY A 35 -12.75 -2.68 -14.36
CA GLY A 35 -12.15 -1.90 -13.30
C GLY A 35 -12.25 -2.55 -11.92
N CYS A 36 -12.17 -1.73 -10.86
CA CYS A 36 -12.21 -2.22 -9.48
C CYS A 36 -13.65 -2.40 -8.99
N SER A 37 -14.08 -3.62 -8.71
CA SER A 37 -15.45 -3.96 -8.29
C SER A 37 -15.82 -3.44 -6.89
N VAL A 38 -14.82 -3.12 -6.06
CA VAL A 38 -14.99 -2.58 -4.70
C VAL A 38 -14.60 -1.11 -4.62
N TYR A 39 -14.63 -0.38 -5.74
CA TYR A 39 -14.07 0.97 -5.81
C TYR A 39 -14.66 1.92 -4.76
N LEU A 40 -15.97 1.82 -4.49
CA LEU A 40 -16.68 2.66 -3.53
C LEU A 40 -16.35 2.29 -2.07
N GLU A 41 -16.05 1.03 -1.80
CA GLU A 41 -15.76 0.50 -0.47
C GLU A 41 -14.26 0.54 -0.12
N ARG A 42 -13.37 0.62 -1.12
CA ARG A 42 -11.89 0.48 -1.04
C ARG A 42 -11.31 0.74 0.34
N PRO A 43 -10.67 -0.24 1.02
CA PRO A 43 -10.08 0.02 2.33
C PRO A 43 -9.05 1.16 2.27
N LEU A 44 -8.78 1.79 3.42
CA LEU A 44 -7.90 2.97 3.51
C LEU A 44 -6.57 2.76 2.78
N ILE A 45 -5.96 1.58 2.90
CA ILE A 45 -4.70 1.25 2.23
C ILE A 45 -4.80 1.32 0.71
N CYS A 46 -5.90 0.83 0.12
CA CYS A 46 -6.12 0.94 -1.31
C CYS A 46 -6.30 2.41 -1.71
N ARG A 47 -6.86 3.27 -0.87
CA ARG A 47 -7.01 4.71 -1.13
C ARG A 47 -5.69 5.48 -0.98
N LEU A 48 -4.75 5.01 -0.16
CA LEU A 48 -3.39 5.55 -0.10
C LEU A 48 -2.57 5.16 -1.34
N PHE A 49 -2.86 4.00 -1.92
CA PHE A 49 -2.24 3.56 -3.17
C PHE A 49 -2.64 4.47 -4.34
N GLY A 50 -1.64 5.07 -4.98
CA GLY A 50 -1.77 6.05 -6.05
C GLY A 50 -1.95 7.48 -5.58
N THR A 51 -2.03 7.73 -4.27
CA THR A 51 -2.21 9.09 -3.71
C THR A 51 -0.97 9.64 -3.02
N THR A 52 0.09 8.83 -2.94
CA THR A 52 1.42 9.23 -2.46
C THR A 52 2.49 8.86 -3.50
N PRO A 53 3.61 9.61 -3.60
CA PRO A 53 4.75 9.22 -4.44
C PRO A 53 5.37 7.87 -4.04
N ARG A 54 5.35 7.52 -2.74
CA ARG A 54 5.95 6.27 -2.23
C ARG A 54 5.07 5.03 -2.41
N LEU A 55 3.78 5.21 -2.70
CA LEU A 55 2.83 4.14 -2.98
C LEU A 55 2.17 4.39 -4.34
N ALA A 56 2.96 4.64 -5.37
CA ALA A 56 2.44 4.88 -6.71
C ALA A 56 1.60 3.69 -7.21
N CYS A 57 0.50 3.97 -7.91
CA CYS A 57 -0.30 2.92 -8.50
C CYS A 57 0.47 2.27 -9.67
N PRO A 58 0.63 0.93 -9.72
CA PRO A 58 1.32 0.26 -10.82
C PRO A 58 0.60 0.42 -12.16
N ASN A 59 -0.71 0.71 -12.13
CA ASN A 59 -1.51 1.01 -13.31
C ASN A 59 -1.50 2.52 -13.70
N GLY A 60 -0.61 3.32 -13.09
CA GLY A 60 -0.47 4.75 -13.36
C GLY A 60 -1.65 5.62 -12.91
N LYS A 61 -2.57 5.08 -12.09
CA LYS A 61 -3.75 5.82 -11.62
C LYS A 61 -3.40 6.70 -10.42
N ARG A 62 -3.88 7.94 -10.45
CA ARG A 62 -3.77 8.92 -9.35
C ARG A 62 -4.98 9.86 -9.36
N PRO A 63 -5.37 10.43 -8.22
CA PRO A 63 -6.36 11.50 -8.18
C PRO A 63 -5.79 12.80 -8.74
N ASP A 64 -6.67 13.76 -9.00
CA ASP A 64 -6.27 15.13 -9.37
C ASP A 64 -5.56 15.84 -8.21
N GLN A 65 -6.02 15.58 -6.98
CA GLN A 65 -5.41 16.08 -5.75
C GLN A 65 -4.75 14.94 -4.98
N MET A 66 -3.43 15.01 -4.85
CA MET A 66 -2.63 14.11 -4.02
C MET A 66 -2.84 14.41 -2.54
N ILE A 67 -2.44 13.48 -1.67
CA ILE A 67 -2.43 13.74 -0.22
C ILE A 67 -1.50 14.91 0.11
N ASP A 68 -1.82 15.64 1.17
CA ASP A 68 -0.93 16.67 1.70
C ASP A 68 0.44 16.05 2.07
N PRO A 69 1.56 16.59 1.57
CA PRO A 69 2.89 16.07 1.87
C PRO A 69 3.22 15.99 3.37
N ASP A 70 2.66 16.87 4.21
CA ASP A 70 2.85 16.80 5.67
C ASP A 70 2.11 15.62 6.29
N ILE A 71 0.93 15.28 5.76
CA ILE A 71 0.18 14.10 6.19
C ILE A 71 0.92 12.84 5.75
N GLU A 72 1.44 12.79 4.51
CA GLU A 72 2.25 11.66 4.05
C GLU A 72 3.46 11.44 4.96
N ARG A 73 4.19 12.51 5.32
CA ARG A 73 5.33 12.43 6.25
C ARG A 73 4.94 11.83 7.59
N GLN A 74 3.80 12.24 8.15
CA GLN A 74 3.31 11.72 9.43
C GLN A 74 2.95 10.24 9.36
N ILE A 75 2.27 9.81 8.29
CA ILE A 75 1.96 8.39 8.04
C ILE A 75 3.23 7.56 7.93
N GLN A 76 4.21 8.04 7.14
CA GLN A 76 5.49 7.35 6.98
C GLN A 76 6.24 7.22 8.30
N ARG A 77 6.29 8.30 9.09
CA ARG A 77 6.91 8.29 10.42
C ARG A 77 6.25 7.24 11.32
N PHE A 78 4.92 7.22 11.37
CA PHE A 78 4.16 6.24 12.16
C PHE A 78 4.47 4.79 11.75
N PHE A 79 4.52 4.49 10.44
CA PHE A 79 4.83 3.15 9.95
C PHE A 79 6.26 2.70 10.28
N VAL A 80 7.23 3.61 10.19
CA VAL A 80 8.62 3.31 10.55
C VAL A 80 8.78 3.08 12.05
N GLU A 81 8.25 3.98 12.88
CA GLU A 81 8.35 3.90 14.35
C GLU A 81 7.66 2.64 14.89
N THR A 82 6.50 2.28 14.33
CA THR A 82 5.72 1.12 14.77
C THR A 82 6.18 -0.19 14.11
N ARG A 83 7.10 -0.13 13.14
CA ARG A 83 7.40 -1.22 12.20
C ARG A 83 6.12 -1.93 11.74
N HIS A 84 5.13 -1.14 11.34
CA HIS A 84 3.87 -1.69 10.87
C HIS A 84 4.11 -2.34 9.50
N VAL A 85 4.31 -3.66 9.50
CA VAL A 85 4.50 -4.44 8.28
C VAL A 85 3.12 -4.77 7.73
N LEU A 86 2.80 -4.18 6.58
CA LEU A 86 1.62 -4.52 5.81
C LEU A 86 1.95 -5.79 5.02
N VAL A 87 1.38 -6.92 5.44
CA VAL A 87 1.42 -8.22 4.73
C VAL A 87 0.27 -8.36 3.75
#